data_AF-H0EVU2-F1
#
_entry.id   AF-H0EVU2-F1
#
_cell.length_a   1.000
_cell.length_b   1.000
_cell.length_c   1.000
_cell.angle_alpha   90.00
_cell.angle_beta   90.00
_cell.angle_gamma   90.00
#
_symmetry.space_group_name_H-M   'P 1'
#
loop_
_entity.id
_entity.type
_entity.pdbx_description
1 polymer ?
#
loop_
_entity_poly.entity_id
_entity_poly.type
_entity_poly.pdbx_seq_one_letter_code
_entity_poly.pdbx_strand_id
1 'polypeptide(L)'
;MGSTESDVVSKAEAILAAAKKYNGNRQERYELMKQLDLLYLELEDPVDALMRQWTFMNTSTSLDVMVKMGAFEKMPKQGSITAEELGKLIKLPTGIVVRLMRMLTGTGVVALTGEDTYAHTPKSMAYLEGAAVDFFNLWSVYA
;
A
#
# COMPACT_ATOMS: atom_id res chain seq x y z
N MET A 1 23.09 -5.81 -17.53
CA MET A 1 23.94 -6.94 -17.12
C MET A 1 23.28 -7.50 -15.88
N GLY A 2 22.72 -8.71 -15.95
CA GLY A 2 22.01 -9.30 -14.83
C GLY A 2 22.98 -9.59 -13.68
N SER A 3 22.52 -9.38 -12.46
CA SER A 3 23.26 -9.64 -11.24
C SER A 3 23.59 -11.12 -11.15
N THR A 4 24.84 -11.43 -10.84
CA THR A 4 25.22 -12.83 -10.61
C THR A 4 24.58 -13.33 -9.32
N GLU A 5 24.28 -14.63 -9.23
CA GLU A 5 23.72 -15.26 -8.02
C GLU A 5 24.52 -14.90 -6.75
N SER A 6 25.86 -14.85 -6.87
CA SER A 6 26.75 -14.45 -5.78
C SER A 6 26.57 -13.01 -5.29
N ASP A 7 26.16 -12.09 -6.16
CA ASP A 7 25.93 -10.67 -5.81
C ASP A 7 24.60 -10.49 -5.09
N VAL A 8 23.55 -11.20 -5.54
CA VAL A 8 22.23 -11.21 -4.90
C VAL A 8 22.32 -11.75 -3.48
N VAL A 9 23.03 -12.87 -3.27
CA VAL A 9 23.23 -13.47 -1.94
C VAL A 9 23.95 -12.48 -1.01
N SER A 10 25.03 -11.85 -1.48
CA SER A 10 25.79 -10.87 -0.69
C SER A 10 24.92 -9.68 -0.24
N LYS A 11 24.08 -9.14 -1.14
CA LYS A 11 23.14 -8.05 -0.82
C LYS A 11 22.07 -8.49 0.17
N ALA A 12 21.51 -9.69 0.01
CA ALA A 12 20.54 -10.24 0.95
C ALA A 12 21.13 -10.46 2.35
N GLU A 13 22.38 -10.93 2.45
CA GLU A 13 23.11 -11.06 3.72
C GLU A 13 23.36 -9.70 4.39
N ALA A 14 23.70 -8.67 3.62
CA ALA A 14 23.86 -7.31 4.11
C ALA A 14 22.54 -6.74 4.67
N ILE A 15 21.42 -6.93 3.95
CA ILE A 15 20.07 -6.55 4.41
C ILE A 15 19.73 -7.29 5.71
N LEU A 16 20.01 -8.59 5.79
CA LEU A 16 19.79 -9.38 7.01
C LEU A 16 20.62 -8.86 8.19
N ALA A 17 21.89 -8.53 7.96
CA ALA A 17 22.76 -7.98 8.98
C ALA A 17 22.27 -6.61 9.48
N ALA A 18 21.77 -5.75 8.58
CA ALA A 18 21.17 -4.47 8.94
C ALA A 18 19.85 -4.66 9.71
N ALA A 19 18.98 -5.56 9.26
CA ALA A 19 17.73 -5.87 9.93
C ALA A 19 17.93 -6.42 11.36
N LYS A 20 18.96 -7.25 11.59
CA LYS A 20 19.31 -7.74 12.93
C LYS A 20 19.74 -6.65 13.90
N LYS A 21 20.25 -5.53 13.39
CA LYS A 21 20.70 -4.38 14.20
C LYS A 21 19.63 -3.30 14.35
N TYR A 22 18.54 -3.40 13.60
CA TYR A 22 17.49 -2.41 13.58
C TYR A 22 16.83 -2.28 14.95
N ASN A 23 16.87 -1.07 15.50
CA ASN A 23 16.36 -0.76 16.85
C ASN A 23 15.11 0.15 16.83
N GLY A 24 14.54 0.42 15.64
CA GLY A 24 13.43 1.36 15.49
C GLY A 24 13.83 2.76 15.00
N ASN A 25 15.13 3.06 14.89
CA ASN A 25 15.62 4.36 14.42
C ASN A 25 15.14 4.68 13.00
N ARG A 26 14.68 5.92 12.78
CA ARG A 26 14.13 6.36 11.49
C ARG A 26 15.15 6.29 10.34
N GLN A 27 16.40 6.68 10.59
CA GLN A 27 17.46 6.66 9.60
C GLN A 27 17.83 5.23 9.22
N GLU A 28 17.97 4.35 10.22
CA GLU A 28 18.21 2.91 9.98
C GLU A 28 17.06 2.28 9.19
N ARG A 29 15.81 2.61 9.51
CA ARG A 29 14.63 2.15 8.76
C ARG A 29 14.70 2.60 7.30
N TYR A 30 15.00 3.87 7.06
CA TYR A 30 15.09 4.41 5.70
C TYR A 30 16.19 3.71 4.89
N GLU A 31 17.37 3.51 5.47
CA GLU A 31 18.48 2.85 4.80
C GLU A 31 18.17 1.37 4.51
N LEU A 32 17.54 0.67 5.46
CA LEU A 32 17.09 -0.71 5.25
C LEU A 32 16.06 -0.82 4.11
N MET A 33 15.07 0.08 4.10
CA MET A 33 14.08 0.16 3.01
C MET A 33 14.74 0.42 1.66
N LYS A 34 15.70 1.35 1.61
CA LYS A 34 16.44 1.66 0.39
C LYS A 34 17.22 0.45 -0.15
N GLN A 35 17.87 -0.33 0.71
CA GLN A 35 18.60 -1.52 0.29
C GLN A 35 17.66 -2.60 -0.28
N LEU A 36 16.50 -2.79 0.37
CA LEU A 36 15.44 -3.67 -0.14
C LEU A 36 14.92 -3.21 -1.51
N ASP A 37 14.64 -1.91 -1.66
CA ASP A 37 14.14 -1.35 -2.91
C ASP A 37 15.15 -1.50 -4.05
N LEU A 38 16.45 -1.27 -3.79
CA LEU A 38 17.50 -1.43 -4.79
C LEU A 38 17.66 -2.89 -5.22
N LEU A 39 17.65 -3.83 -4.28
CA LEU A 39 17.71 -5.25 -4.60
C LEU A 39 16.47 -5.69 -5.40
N TYR A 40 15.29 -5.19 -5.05
CA TYR A 40 14.06 -5.44 -5.81
C TYR A 40 14.18 -4.96 -7.26
N LEU A 41 14.59 -3.70 -7.47
CA LEU A 41 14.73 -3.11 -8.82
C LEU A 41 15.77 -3.82 -9.69
N GLU A 42 16.78 -4.41 -9.06
CA GLU A 42 17.83 -5.14 -9.73
C GLU A 42 17.41 -6.56 -10.17
N LEU A 43 16.54 -7.20 -9.39
CA LEU A 43 15.96 -8.50 -9.68
C LEU A 43 14.73 -8.43 -10.60
N GLU A 44 14.10 -7.27 -10.69
CA GLU A 44 12.88 -7.06 -11.47
C GLU A 44 13.13 -7.23 -12.97
N ASP A 45 12.43 -8.17 -13.59
CA ASP A 45 12.45 -8.34 -15.04
C ASP A 45 11.60 -7.26 -15.74
N PRO A 46 11.83 -6.97 -17.04
CA PRO A 46 11.12 -5.90 -17.74
C PRO A 46 9.58 -6.01 -17.72
N VAL A 47 9.04 -7.24 -17.71
CA VAL A 47 7.59 -7.47 -17.61
C VAL A 47 7.08 -7.17 -16.20
N ASP A 48 7.84 -7.53 -15.17
CA ASP A 48 7.50 -7.23 -13.79
C ASP A 48 7.50 -5.72 -13.55
N ALA A 49 8.47 -4.99 -14.12
CA ALA A 49 8.52 -3.53 -14.09
C ALA A 49 7.27 -2.88 -14.70
N LEU A 50 6.81 -3.40 -15.86
CA LEU A 50 5.57 -2.96 -16.50
C LEU A 50 4.36 -3.21 -15.57
N MET A 51 4.28 -4.40 -14.98
CA MET A 51 3.18 -4.78 -14.08
C MET A 51 3.18 -3.95 -12.80
N ARG A 52 4.35 -3.66 -12.22
CA ARG A 52 4.48 -2.77 -11.07
C ARG A 52 3.98 -1.37 -11.38
N GLN A 53 4.34 -0.79 -12.53
CA GLN A 53 3.84 0.53 -12.94
C GLN A 53 2.30 0.53 -13.08
N TRP A 54 1.73 -0.49 -13.72
CA TRP A 54 0.28 -0.64 -13.83
C TRP A 54 -0.40 -0.80 -12.47
N THR A 55 0.19 -1.57 -11.56
CA THR A 55 -0.34 -1.80 -10.21
C THR A 55 -0.32 -0.51 -9.39
N PHE A 56 0.76 0.28 -9.52
CA PHE A 56 0.88 1.59 -8.87
C PHE A 56 -0.22 2.56 -9.29
N MET A 57 -0.51 2.65 -10.60
CA MET A 57 -1.60 3.50 -11.11
C MET A 57 -2.96 3.05 -10.57
N ASN A 58 -3.25 1.74 -10.63
CA ASN A 58 -4.53 1.20 -10.13
C ASN A 58 -4.70 1.39 -8.62
N THR A 59 -3.61 1.26 -7.85
CA THR A 59 -3.63 1.53 -6.40
C THR A 59 -3.92 3.01 -6.14
N SER A 60 -3.29 3.92 -6.90
CA SER A 60 -3.49 5.36 -6.75
C SER A 60 -4.94 5.77 -7.05
N THR A 61 -5.52 5.24 -8.13
CA THR A 61 -6.94 5.46 -8.46
C THR A 61 -7.85 4.88 -7.38
N SER A 62 -7.53 3.70 -6.85
CA SER A 62 -8.33 3.07 -5.78
C SER A 62 -8.30 3.89 -4.50
N LEU A 63 -7.14 4.44 -4.14
CA LEU A 63 -6.99 5.37 -3.02
C LEU A 63 -7.83 6.62 -3.24
N ASP A 64 -7.72 7.26 -4.41
CA ASP A 64 -8.45 8.49 -4.72
C ASP A 64 -9.96 8.32 -4.58
N VAL A 65 -10.52 7.24 -5.16
CA VAL A 65 -11.95 6.93 -5.03
C VAL A 65 -12.31 6.66 -3.56
N MET A 66 -11.54 5.86 -2.84
CA MET A 66 -11.85 5.52 -1.45
C MET A 66 -11.78 6.73 -0.52
N VAL A 67 -10.83 7.65 -0.71
CA VAL A 67 -10.76 8.93 0.02
C VAL A 67 -11.96 9.82 -0.32
N LYS A 68 -12.23 10.06 -1.60
CA LYS A 68 -13.34 10.94 -2.03
C LYS A 68 -14.72 10.44 -1.59
N MET A 69 -14.89 9.13 -1.54
CA MET A 69 -16.13 8.50 -1.08
C MET A 69 -16.21 8.39 0.45
N GLY A 70 -15.19 8.83 1.18
CA GLY A 70 -15.12 8.81 2.64
C GLY A 70 -15.05 7.40 3.21
N ALA A 71 -14.49 6.44 2.47
CA ALA A 71 -14.52 5.03 2.86
C ALA A 71 -13.73 4.78 4.15
N PHE A 72 -12.57 5.40 4.31
CA PHE A 72 -11.73 5.23 5.49
C PHE A 72 -12.43 5.76 6.74
N GLU A 73 -13.16 6.87 6.66
CA GLU A 73 -13.90 7.47 7.76
C GLU A 73 -15.11 6.63 8.18
N LYS A 74 -15.67 5.85 7.25
CA LYS A 74 -16.79 4.93 7.50
C LYS A 74 -16.35 3.56 8.00
N MET A 75 -15.09 3.19 7.81
CA MET A 75 -14.53 1.98 8.38
C MET A 75 -14.41 2.11 9.92
N PRO A 76 -14.63 1.03 10.68
CA PRO A 76 -14.42 1.06 12.12
C PRO A 76 -12.93 1.21 12.45
N LYS A 77 -12.58 2.14 13.34
CA LYS A 77 -11.19 2.36 13.78
C LYS A 77 -10.55 1.11 14.40
N GLN A 78 -11.36 0.25 15.02
CA GLN A 78 -10.98 -1.06 15.53
C GLN A 78 -11.99 -2.10 15.08
N GLY A 79 -11.51 -3.25 14.61
CA GLY A 79 -12.35 -4.30 14.02
C GLY A 79 -12.34 -4.26 12.49
N SER A 80 -13.35 -4.86 11.87
CA SER A 80 -13.44 -5.00 10.43
C SER A 80 -14.83 -4.68 9.90
N ILE A 81 -14.94 -4.43 8.60
CA ILE A 81 -16.19 -4.18 7.87
C ILE A 81 -16.20 -4.98 6.57
N THR A 82 -17.36 -5.50 6.18
CA THR A 82 -17.50 -6.18 4.88
C THR A 82 -17.59 -5.19 3.72
N ALA A 83 -17.27 -5.64 2.51
CA ALA A 83 -17.44 -4.85 1.29
C ALA A 83 -18.89 -4.41 1.08
N GLU A 84 -19.85 -5.26 1.45
CA GLU A 84 -21.28 -4.97 1.30
C GLU A 84 -21.72 -3.86 2.25
N GLU A 85 -21.34 -3.93 3.53
CA GLU A 85 -21.63 -2.90 4.51
C GLU A 85 -20.98 -1.58 4.14
N LEU A 86 -19.69 -1.61 3.78
CA LEU A 86 -18.96 -0.41 3.36
C LEU A 86 -19.60 0.21 2.12
N GLY A 87 -19.97 -0.61 1.13
CA GLY A 87 -20.66 -0.18 -0.09
C GLY A 87 -21.98 0.53 0.20
N LYS A 88 -22.77 0.05 1.17
CA LYS A 88 -24.00 0.75 1.61
C LYS A 88 -23.68 2.11 2.22
N LEU A 89 -22.63 2.23 3.02
CA LEU A 89 -22.24 3.49 3.68
C LEU A 89 -21.74 4.55 2.68
N ILE A 90 -20.98 4.13 1.67
CA ILE A 90 -20.39 5.03 0.67
C ILE A 90 -21.17 5.06 -0.66
N LYS A 91 -22.32 4.38 -0.73
CA LYS A 91 -23.20 4.32 -1.89
C LYS A 91 -22.52 3.81 -3.18
N LEU A 92 -21.64 2.81 -3.04
CA LEU A 92 -21.04 2.10 -4.17
C LEU A 92 -21.52 0.65 -4.25
N PRO A 93 -21.71 0.09 -5.46
CA PRO A 93 -21.96 -1.34 -5.64
C PRO A 93 -20.86 -2.19 -4.99
N THR A 94 -21.25 -3.26 -4.30
CA THR A 94 -20.32 -4.17 -3.59
C THR A 94 -19.16 -4.62 -4.47
N GLY A 95 -19.43 -5.00 -5.72
CA GLY A 95 -18.37 -5.45 -6.65
C GLY A 95 -17.32 -4.37 -6.97
N ILE A 96 -17.69 -3.08 -6.96
CA ILE A 96 -16.73 -1.98 -7.11
C ILE A 96 -15.89 -1.86 -5.84
N VAL A 97 -16.51 -1.89 -4.67
CA VAL A 97 -15.80 -1.84 -3.38
C VAL A 97 -14.79 -2.98 -3.27
N VAL A 98 -15.20 -4.21 -3.59
CA VAL A 98 -14.30 -5.37 -3.57
C VAL A 98 -13.08 -5.11 -4.46
N ARG A 99 -13.27 -4.70 -5.71
CA ARG A 99 -12.16 -4.48 -6.66
C ARG A 99 -11.17 -3.42 -6.16
N LEU A 100 -11.68 -2.29 -5.69
CA LEU A 100 -10.85 -1.19 -5.20
C LEU A 100 -10.12 -1.59 -3.91
N MET A 101 -10.80 -2.21 -2.95
CA MET A 101 -10.20 -2.68 -1.71
C MET A 101 -9.16 -3.78 -1.94
N ARG A 102 -9.34 -4.66 -2.93
CA ARG A 102 -8.34 -5.67 -3.30
C ARG A 102 -7.02 -5.03 -3.72
N MET A 103 -7.04 -3.93 -4.47
CA MET A 103 -5.83 -3.17 -4.81
C MET A 103 -5.14 -2.61 -3.56
N LEU A 104 -5.92 -2.09 -2.62
CA LEU A 104 -5.38 -1.54 -1.36
C LEU A 104 -4.85 -2.62 -0.41
N THR A 105 -5.43 -3.82 -0.45
CA THR A 105 -4.93 -4.96 0.33
C THR A 105 -3.60 -5.49 -0.22
N GLY A 106 -3.42 -5.51 -1.55
CA GLY A 106 -2.18 -5.94 -2.18
C GLY A 106 -0.96 -5.06 -1.83
N THR A 107 -1.20 -3.81 -1.43
CA THR A 107 -0.15 -2.86 -1.00
C THR A 107 -0.04 -2.73 0.53
N GLY A 108 -0.90 -3.44 1.26
CA GLY A 108 -0.98 -3.39 2.71
C GLY A 108 -1.50 -2.07 3.26
N VAL A 109 -2.15 -1.22 2.44
CA VAL A 109 -2.83 -0.01 2.94
C VAL A 109 -4.02 -0.41 3.83
N VAL A 110 -4.74 -1.44 3.42
CA VAL A 110 -5.86 -2.03 4.16
C VAL A 110 -5.55 -3.50 4.43
N ALA A 111 -6.00 -4.05 5.56
CA ALA A 111 -5.88 -5.47 5.85
C ALA A 111 -7.11 -6.23 5.35
N LEU A 112 -6.89 -7.40 4.76
CA LEU A 112 -7.95 -8.37 4.46
C LEU A 112 -8.06 -9.35 5.63
N THR A 113 -9.15 -9.29 6.40
CA THR A 113 -9.34 -10.10 7.62
C THR A 113 -10.30 -11.27 7.43
N GLY A 114 -10.92 -11.37 6.26
CA GLY A 114 -11.84 -12.44 5.87
C GLY A 114 -12.24 -12.31 4.41
N GLU A 115 -13.22 -13.09 3.96
CA GLU A 115 -13.78 -12.95 2.62
C GLU A 115 -14.43 -11.57 2.48
N ASP A 116 -13.89 -10.76 1.57
CA ASP A 116 -14.31 -9.38 1.29
C ASP A 116 -14.56 -8.54 2.56
N THR A 117 -13.71 -8.76 3.56
CA THR A 117 -13.80 -8.13 4.88
C THR A 117 -12.48 -7.43 5.21
N TYR A 118 -12.57 -6.18 5.62
CA TYR A 118 -11.45 -5.26 5.65
C TYR A 118 -11.29 -4.56 6.99
N ALA A 119 -10.04 -4.34 7.40
CA ALA A 119 -9.70 -3.60 8.61
C ALA A 119 -8.64 -2.52 8.33
N HIS A 120 -8.65 -1.47 9.13
CA HIS A 120 -7.61 -0.46 9.08
C HIS A 120 -6.22 -1.05 9.37
N THR A 121 -5.22 -0.46 8.74
CA THR A 121 -3.81 -0.56 9.11
C THR A 121 -3.32 0.85 9.48
N PRO A 122 -2.13 0.99 10.08
CA PRO A 122 -1.54 2.32 10.29
C PRO A 122 -1.44 3.16 9.00
N LYS A 123 -1.33 2.52 7.82
CA LYS A 123 -1.27 3.21 6.53
C LYS A 123 -2.62 3.80 6.12
N SER A 124 -3.72 3.04 6.23
CA SER A 124 -5.05 3.59 5.90
C SER A 124 -5.53 4.63 6.91
N MET A 125 -5.09 4.54 8.18
CA MET A 125 -5.38 5.55 9.19
C MET A 125 -4.81 6.93 8.85
N ALA A 126 -3.73 6.99 8.06
CA ALA A 126 -3.15 8.25 7.61
C ALA A 126 -4.12 9.08 6.74
N TYR A 127 -5.17 8.47 6.19
CA TYR A 127 -6.17 9.11 5.34
C TYR A 127 -7.42 9.59 6.09
N LEU A 128 -7.43 9.53 7.43
CA LEU A 128 -8.57 10.02 8.23
C LEU A 128 -8.48 11.53 8.51
N GLU A 129 -7.27 12.06 8.67
CA GLU A 129 -7.03 13.46 9.00
C GLU A 129 -5.59 13.89 8.66
N GLY A 130 -5.41 15.19 8.40
CA GLY A 130 -4.09 15.81 8.22
C GLY A 130 -3.56 15.81 6.79
N ALA A 131 -2.24 16.00 6.67
CA ALA A 131 -1.57 16.36 5.41
C ALA A 131 -1.80 15.37 4.24
N ALA A 132 -2.04 14.09 4.54
CA ALA A 132 -2.33 13.11 3.49
C ALA A 132 -3.71 13.34 2.87
N VAL A 133 -4.72 13.68 3.67
CA VAL A 133 -6.06 14.03 3.17
C VAL A 133 -6.01 15.34 2.39
N ASP A 134 -5.29 16.34 2.92
CA ASP A 134 -5.09 17.62 2.24
C ASP A 134 -4.42 17.45 0.88
N PHE A 135 -3.43 16.55 0.77
CA PHE A 135 -2.77 16.26 -0.50
C PHE A 135 -3.74 15.74 -1.57
N PHE A 136 -4.65 14.81 -1.22
CA PHE A 136 -5.66 14.30 -2.16
C PHE A 136 -6.71 15.36 -2.52
N ASN A 137 -7.10 16.19 -1.54
CA ASN A 137 -8.02 17.29 -1.79
C ASN A 137 -7.43 18.37 -2.70
N LEU A 138 -6.13 18.71 -2.55
CA LEU A 138 -5.45 19.67 -3.41
C LEU A 138 -5.50 19.25 -4.89
N TRP A 139 -5.27 17.98 -5.18
CA TRP A 139 -5.30 17.48 -6.56
C TRP A 139 -6.70 17.54 -7.18
N SER A 140 -7.75 17.35 -6.37
CA SER A 140 -9.15 17.43 -6.80
C SER A 140 -9.65 18.84 -7.13
N VAL A 141 -8.95 19.89 -6.69
CA VAL A 141 -9.29 21.29 -6.98
C VAL A 141 -8.76 21.75 -8.35
N TYR A 142 -7.79 21.02 -8.92
CA TYR A 142 -7.10 21.39 -10.17
C TYR A 142 -7.31 20.42 -11.34
N ALA A 143 -8.13 19.38 -11.17
CA ALA A 143 -8.47 18.39 -12.20
C ALA A 143 -9.95 18.50 -12.58
#